data_AF-A0A936L191-F1
#
_entry.id   AF-A0A936L191-F1
#
_cell.length_a   1.000
_cell.length_b   1.000
_cell.length_c   1.000
_cell.angle_alpha   90.00
_cell.angle_beta   90.00
_cell.angle_gamma   90.00
#
_symmetry.space_group_name_H-M   'P 1'
#
loop_
_entity.id
_entity.type
_entity.pdbx_description
1 polymer ?
#
loop_
_entity_poly.entity_id
_entity_poly.type
_entity_poly.pdbx_seq_one_letter_code
_entity_poly.pdbx_strand_id
1 'polypeptide(L)' 'MNIGKTKVTTQLNIDNLLDNYYFGSAGFNNLRVNIGTPRTFMGTIKVEF' A
#
# COMPACT_ATOMS: atom_id res chain seq x y z
N MET A 1 24.49 12.22 30.78
CA MET A 1 23.17 11.54 30.73
C MET A 1 22.72 11.55 29.27
N ASN A 2 22.71 10.41 28.58
CA ASN A 2 22.25 10.30 27.19
C ASN A 2 20.81 9.79 27.22
N ILE A 3 19.86 10.70 27.11
CA ILE A 3 18.43 10.36 27.02
C ILE A 3 18.21 9.81 25.61
N GLY A 4 17.63 8.62 25.49
CA GLY A 4 17.36 7.98 24.20
C GLY A 4 16.71 8.96 23.22
N LYS A 5 17.24 9.03 22.00
CA LYS A 5 16.71 9.93 20.96
C LYS A 5 15.50 9.26 20.31
N THR A 6 14.37 9.96 20.27
CA THR A 6 13.20 9.53 19.49
C THR A 6 13.53 9.51 18.01
N LYS A 7 13.19 8.41 17.33
CA LYS A 7 13.33 8.25 15.88
C LYS A 7 11.97 8.27 15.22
N VAL A 8 11.81 9.16 14.24
CA VAL A 8 10.59 9.27 13.41
C VAL A 8 10.94 8.84 11.99
N THR A 9 10.16 7.92 11.43
CA THR A 9 10.29 7.43 10.05
C THR A 9 8.97 7.63 9.31
N THR A 10 9.04 8.21 8.11
CA THR A 10 7.89 8.37 7.21
C THR A 10 8.11 7.57 5.94
N GLN A 11 7.07 6.91 5.45
CA GLN A 11 7.11 6.15 4.20
C GLN A 11 5.88 6.48 3.35
N LEU A 12 6.07 6.49 2.03
CA LEU A 12 5.00 6.61 1.04
C LEU A 12 5.15 5.47 0.03
N ASN A 13 4.09 4.69 -0.14
CA ASN A 13 3.98 3.63 -1.13
C ASN A 13 2.92 4.01 -2.17
N ILE A 14 3.19 3.67 -3.43
CA ILE A 14 2.26 3.89 -4.55
C ILE A 14 2.11 2.56 -5.27
N ASP A 15 0.91 2.01 -5.26
CA ASP A 15 0.57 0.79 -5.99
C ASP A 15 -0.18 1.14 -7.27
N ASN A 16 -0.01 0.30 -8.30
CA ASN A 16 -0.45 0.57 -9.67
C ASN A 16 0.01 1.97 -10.16
N LEU A 17 1.33 2.22 -10.09
CA LEU A 17 1.96 3.51 -10.42
C LEU A 17 1.71 4.01 -11.86
N LEU A 18 1.28 3.15 -12.77
CA LEU A 18 0.93 3.54 -14.13
C LEU A 18 -0.58 3.63 -14.37
N ASP A 19 -1.40 3.38 -13.33
CA ASP A 19 -2.87 3.35 -13.40
C ASP A 19 -3.39 2.44 -14.50
N ASN A 20 -2.79 1.26 -14.60
CA ASN A 20 -3.21 0.28 -15.58
C ASN A 20 -4.58 -0.27 -15.20
N TYR A 21 -5.47 -0.34 -16.19
CA TYR A 21 -6.73 -1.04 -16.07
C TYR A 21 -6.51 -2.51 -16.42
N TYR A 22 -6.77 -3.39 -15.46
CA TYR A 22 -6.69 -4.83 -15.65
C TYR A 22 -7.84 -5.51 -14.90
N PHE A 23 -8.09 -6.76 -15.25
CA PHE A 23 -9.06 -7.60 -14.55
C PHE A 23 -8.32 -8.60 -13.67
N GLY A 24 -8.75 -8.70 -12.42
CA GLY A 24 -8.25 -9.70 -11.49
C GLY A 24 -8.96 -11.04 -11.68
N SER A 25 -8.22 -12.14 -11.55
CA SER A 25 -8.83 -13.47 -11.46
C SER A 25 -9.55 -13.60 -10.12
N ALA A 26 -10.82 -13.97 -10.18
CA ALA A 26 -11.70 -14.08 -9.03
C ALA A 26 -11.60 -15.43 -8.30
N GLY A 27 -10.45 -16.12 -8.36
CA GLY A 27 -10.32 -17.47 -7.80
C GLY A 27 -11.20 -18.51 -8.51
N PHE A 28 -11.11 -19.78 -8.09
CA PHE A 28 -11.90 -20.85 -8.70
C PHE A 28 -13.39 -20.68 -8.37
N ASN A 29 -14.25 -20.86 -9.38
CA ASN A 29 -15.72 -20.88 -9.29
C ASN A 29 -16.44 -19.53 -9.12
N ASN A 30 -15.78 -18.43 -9.45
CA ASN A 30 -16.36 -17.10 -9.39
C ASN A 30 -16.60 -16.60 -10.82
N LEU A 31 -17.86 -16.57 -11.26
CA LEU A 31 -18.28 -16.20 -12.62
C LEU A 31 -18.22 -14.68 -12.90
N ARG A 32 -17.61 -13.91 -12.01
CA ARG A 32 -17.63 -12.44 -12.04
C ARG A 32 -16.25 -11.90 -12.42
N VAL A 33 -16.23 -10.97 -13.36
CA VAL A 33 -15.03 -10.19 -13.69
C VAL A 33 -14.78 -9.23 -12.53
N ASN A 34 -13.66 -9.38 -11.82
CA ASN A 34 -13.23 -8.44 -10.80
C ASN A 34 -12.37 -7.36 -11.44
N ILE A 35 -12.75 -6.10 -11.23
CA ILE A 35 -11.94 -4.95 -11.64
C ILE A 35 -10.68 -4.95 -10.76
N GLY A 36 -9.50 -4.84 -11.38
CA GLY A 36 -8.22 -4.75 -10.69
C GLY A 36 -8.13 -3.50 -9.82
N THR A 37 -7.24 -3.53 -8.82
CA THR A 37 -7.10 -2.41 -7.89
C THR A 37 -6.63 -1.15 -8.67
N PRO A 38 -7.34 -0.02 -8.56
CA PRO A 38 -6.92 1.23 -9.19
C PRO A 38 -5.63 1.74 -8.54
N ARG A 39 -5.03 2.82 -9.07
CA ARG A 39 -3.90 3.48 -8.41
C ARG A 39 -4.22 3.85 -6.95
N THR A 40 -3.38 3.40 -6.02
CA THR A 40 -3.54 3.67 -4.58
C THR A 40 -2.25 4.22 -3.97
N PHE A 41 -2.42 5.13 -3.01
CA PHE A 41 -1.32 5.76 -2.27
C PHE A 41 -1.47 5.40 -0.78
N MET A 42 -0.39 4.94 -0.15
CA MET A 42 -0.38 4.57 1.26
C MET A 42 0.79 5.22 1.97
N GLY A 43 0.48 6.07 2.95
CA GLY A 43 1.47 6.71 3.82
C GLY A 43 1.59 6.01 5.17
N THR A 44 2.80 5.95 5.72
CA THR A 44 3.07 5.37 7.04
C THR A 44 3.96 6.29 7.85
N ILE A 45 3.65 6.43 9.15
CA ILE A 45 4.47 7.16 10.11
C ILE A 45 4.79 6.22 11.26
N LYS A 46 6.08 6.04 11.56
CA LYS A 46 6.59 5.22 12.66
C LYS A 46 7.35 6.11 13.63
N VAL A 47 7.01 6.01 14.91
CA VAL A 47 7.68 6.70 16.01
C VAL A 47 8.26 5.65 16.96
N GLU A 48 9.56 5.76 17.23
CA GLU A 48 10.32 4.89 18.14
C GLU A 48 10.89 5.79 19.24
N PHE A 49 10.57 5.50 20.51
CA PHE A 49 10.96 6.33 21.67
C PHE A 49 12.28 5.87 22.28
#